data_AF-A0A357L0Q0-F1
#
_entry.id   AF-A0A357L0Q0-F1
#
_cell.length_a   1.000
_cell.length_b   1.000
_cell.length_c   1.000
_cell.angle_alpha   90.00
_cell.angle_beta   90.00
_cell.angle_gamma   90.00
#
_symmetry.space_group_name_H-M   'P 1'
#
loop_
_entity.id
_entity.type
_entity.pdbx_description
1 polymer ?
#
loop_
_entity_poly.entity_id
_entity_poly.type
_entity_poly.pdbx_seq_one_letter_code
_entity_poly.pdbx_strand_id
1 'polypeptide(L)'
;MAALNPKQDPGFPIDRPIVLVGMMGAGKTTVGRRLAKALGLAFRDADAEIEKAAGMSVSELFEKHGEASFRQGEAKVIARLLAGAPIVLATGGGALTNAATRALIRDKGVSIWLRADVDTLVRRATRRPTRPLLKNGDPR
;
A
#
# COMPACT_ATOMS: atom_id res chain seq x y z
N MET A 1 -8.47 18.72 -31.12
CA MET A 1 -8.57 17.88 -29.89
C MET A 1 -7.90 16.55 -30.18
N ALA A 2 -6.82 16.21 -29.46
CA ALA A 2 -6.13 14.94 -29.66
C ALA A 2 -7.03 13.79 -29.17
N ALA A 3 -7.29 12.81 -30.03
CA ALA A 3 -8.06 11.63 -29.67
C ALA A 3 -7.35 10.88 -28.52
N LEU A 4 -8.05 10.72 -27.40
CA LEU A 4 -7.57 9.89 -26.29
C LEU A 4 -7.37 8.46 -26.81
N ASN A 5 -6.20 7.88 -26.51
CA ASN A 5 -5.85 6.53 -26.90
C ASN A 5 -6.86 5.55 -26.23
N PRO A 6 -7.58 4.70 -26.98
CA PRO A 6 -8.64 3.83 -26.43
C PRO A 6 -8.16 2.81 -25.40
N LYS A 7 -6.85 2.67 -25.19
CA LYS A 7 -6.25 1.87 -24.10
C LYS A 7 -6.06 2.64 -22.78
N GLN A 8 -6.41 3.92 -22.72
CA GLN A 8 -6.18 4.81 -21.58
C GLN A 8 -7.44 5.47 -21.05
N ASP A 9 -8.59 5.24 -21.69
CA ASP A 9 -9.88 5.69 -21.19
C ASP A 9 -10.56 4.50 -20.49
N PRO A 10 -10.70 4.50 -19.15
CA PRO A 10 -11.38 3.43 -18.43
C PRO A 10 -12.86 3.28 -18.84
N GLY A 11 -13.44 4.26 -19.56
CA GLY A 11 -14.85 4.25 -19.94
C GLY A 11 -15.79 4.61 -18.78
N PHE A 12 -15.22 4.98 -17.63
CA PHE A 12 -15.93 5.50 -16.45
C PHE A 12 -14.99 6.37 -15.62
N PRO A 13 -15.49 7.43 -14.95
CA PRO A 13 -14.65 8.30 -14.14
C PRO A 13 -14.08 7.54 -12.92
N ILE A 14 -12.77 7.69 -12.68
CA ILE A 14 -12.14 7.28 -11.41
C ILE A 14 -12.09 8.51 -10.50
N ASP A 15 -13.02 8.59 -9.56
CA ASP A 15 -13.24 9.73 -8.67
C ASP A 15 -12.61 9.55 -7.28
N ARG A 16 -12.09 8.35 -6.98
CA ARG A 16 -11.55 7.99 -5.67
C ARG A 16 -10.30 7.10 -5.75
N PRO A 17 -9.41 7.17 -4.75
CA PRO A 17 -8.27 6.27 -4.65
C PRO A 17 -8.65 4.79 -4.65
N ILE A 18 -7.83 3.97 -5.32
CA ILE A 18 -7.89 2.52 -5.28
C ILE A 18 -6.81 2.03 -4.31
N VAL A 19 -7.22 1.33 -3.26
CA VAL A 19 -6.34 0.90 -2.16
C VAL A 19 -6.17 -0.61 -2.20
N LEU A 20 -4.96 -1.06 -2.55
CA LEU A 20 -4.60 -2.47 -2.54
C LEU A 20 -4.21 -2.88 -1.13
N VAL A 21 -4.95 -3.84 -0.58
CA VAL A 21 -4.75 -4.39 0.77
C VAL A 21 -4.43 -5.88 0.70
N GLY A 22 -3.81 -6.41 1.75
CA GLY A 22 -3.43 -7.82 1.85
C GLY A 22 -2.04 -8.01 2.43
N MET A 23 -1.70 -9.26 2.74
CA MET A 23 -0.43 -9.61 3.39
C MET A 23 0.79 -9.28 2.51
N MET A 24 1.97 -9.24 3.13
CA MET A 24 3.20 -9.17 2.35
C MET A 24 3.32 -10.40 1.43
N GLY A 25 3.86 -10.22 0.21
CA GLY A 25 3.95 -11.30 -0.78
C GLY A 25 2.69 -11.44 -1.64
N ALA A 26 1.60 -10.76 -1.30
CA ALA A 26 0.35 -10.74 -2.09
C ALA A 26 0.49 -10.06 -3.47
N GLY A 27 1.60 -9.35 -3.72
CA GLY A 27 1.87 -8.73 -5.03
C GLY A 27 1.31 -7.31 -5.21
N LYS A 28 0.93 -6.63 -4.13
CA LYS A 28 0.35 -5.27 -4.15
C LYS A 28 1.15 -4.28 -5.00
N THR A 29 2.47 -4.20 -4.84
CA THR A 29 3.31 -3.30 -5.64
C THR A 29 3.31 -3.68 -7.12
N THR A 30 3.36 -4.97 -7.45
CA THR A 30 3.38 -5.45 -8.85
C THR A 30 2.04 -5.20 -9.54
N VAL A 31 0.94 -5.58 -8.90
CA VAL A 31 -0.43 -5.36 -9.41
C VAL A 31 -0.72 -3.87 -9.48
N GLY A 32 -0.39 -3.11 -8.44
CA GLY A 32 -0.67 -1.68 -8.35
C GLY A 32 0.00 -0.85 -9.43
N ARG A 33 1.27 -1.13 -9.76
CA ARG A 33 1.94 -0.43 -10.87
C ARG A 33 1.28 -0.71 -12.22
N ARG A 34 0.87 -1.96 -12.47
CA ARG A 34 0.17 -2.34 -13.71
C ARG A 34 -1.21 -1.70 -13.78
N LEU A 35 -1.96 -1.72 -12.68
CA LEU A 35 -3.28 -1.11 -12.57
C LEU A 35 -3.22 0.41 -12.77
N ALA A 36 -2.28 1.09 -12.09
CA ALA A 36 -2.08 2.52 -12.22
C ALA A 36 -1.77 2.92 -13.68
N LYS A 37 -0.88 2.17 -14.34
CA LYS A 37 -0.57 2.38 -15.77
C LYS A 37 -1.80 2.18 -16.66
N ALA A 38 -2.60 1.14 -16.41
CA ALA A 38 -3.80 0.86 -17.19
C ALA A 38 -4.89 1.94 -17.01
N LEU A 39 -4.98 2.56 -15.83
CA LEU A 39 -5.96 3.59 -15.50
C LEU A 39 -5.45 5.02 -15.68
N GLY A 40 -4.19 5.22 -16.09
CA GLY A 40 -3.59 6.55 -16.18
C GLY A 40 -3.42 7.27 -14.83
N LEU A 41 -3.37 6.53 -13.72
CA LEU A 41 -3.25 7.08 -12.36
C LEU A 41 -1.82 7.03 -11.83
N ALA A 42 -1.52 7.83 -10.81
CA ALA A 42 -0.27 7.68 -10.06
C ALA A 42 -0.31 6.44 -9.17
N PHE A 43 0.83 5.74 -9.07
CA PHE A 43 1.03 4.66 -8.11
C PHE A 43 1.81 5.17 -6.89
N ARG A 44 1.37 4.80 -5.69
CA ARG A 44 2.06 5.07 -4.43
C ARG A 44 2.19 3.80 -3.60
N ASP A 45 3.35 3.61 -2.97
CA ASP A 45 3.60 2.55 -2.01
C ASP A 45 3.69 3.19 -0.62
N ALA A 46 2.83 2.77 0.31
CA ALA A 46 2.71 3.41 1.62
C ALA A 46 4.01 3.33 2.41
N ASP A 47 4.74 2.20 2.35
CA ASP A 47 6.01 2.03 3.05
C ASP A 47 7.03 3.06 2.54
N ALA A 48 7.13 3.23 1.21
CA ALA A 48 8.03 4.22 0.61
C ALA A 48 7.64 5.68 0.95
N GLU A 49 6.35 5.99 1.03
CA GLU A 49 5.88 7.33 1.41
C GLU A 49 6.11 7.61 2.92
N ILE A 50 6.07 6.58 3.77
CA ILE A 50 6.45 6.67 5.19
C ILE A 50 7.94 6.91 5.31
N GLU A 51 8.79 6.15 4.61
CA GLU A 51 10.24 6.34 4.62
C GLU A 51 10.64 7.75 4.16
N LYS A 52 10.00 8.23 3.08
CA LYS A 52 10.18 9.59 2.60
C LYS A 52 9.80 10.65 3.64
N ALA A 53 8.71 10.42 4.38
CA ALA A 53 8.26 11.35 5.41
C ALA A 53 9.13 11.30 6.68
N ALA A 54 9.66 10.13 7.02
CA ALA A 54 10.49 9.91 8.21
C ALA A 54 11.99 10.24 7.98
N GLY A 55 12.44 10.27 6.72
CA GLY A 55 13.86 10.44 6.38
C GLY A 55 14.73 9.23 6.76
N MET A 56 14.11 8.08 7.02
CA MET A 56 14.78 6.83 7.40
C MET A 56 13.96 5.64 6.93
N SER A 57 14.58 4.45 6.86
CA SER A 57 13.89 3.23 6.47
C SER A 57 12.82 2.81 7.48
N VAL A 58 11.85 2.01 7.04
CA VAL A 58 10.86 1.40 7.97
C VAL A 58 11.59 0.58 9.05
N SER A 59 12.68 -0.09 8.70
CA SER A 59 13.44 -0.88 9.67
C SER A 59 14.03 -0.01 10.79
N GLU A 60 14.67 1.09 10.43
CA GLU A 60 15.21 2.05 11.41
C GLU A 60 14.10 2.70 12.24
N LEU A 61 12.95 3.00 11.64
CA LEU A 61 11.80 3.58 12.33
C LEU A 61 11.26 2.63 13.41
N PHE A 62 11.16 1.33 13.11
CA PHE A 62 10.78 0.32 14.11
C PHE A 62 11.84 0.18 15.21
N GLU A 63 13.12 0.12 14.85
CA GLU A 63 14.22 -0.03 15.81
C GLU A 63 14.34 1.17 16.76
N LYS A 64 14.19 2.41 16.25
CA LYS A 64 14.34 3.64 17.02
C LYS A 64 13.09 4.06 17.78
N HIS A 65 11.91 3.85 17.20
CA HIS A 65 10.66 4.44 17.71
C HIS A 65 9.57 3.41 18.03
N GLY A 66 9.81 2.13 17.74
CA GLY A 66 8.86 1.04 17.98
C GLY A 66 7.67 1.03 17.02
N GLU A 67 6.91 -0.07 17.09
CA GLU A 67 5.77 -0.29 16.20
C GLU A 67 4.66 0.75 16.39
N ALA A 68 4.37 1.17 17.62
CA ALA A 68 3.29 2.12 17.89
C ALA A 68 3.49 3.46 17.15
N SER A 69 4.73 3.99 17.15
CA SER A 69 5.08 5.21 16.42
C SER A 69 4.98 5.00 14.91
N PHE A 70 5.48 3.86 14.41
CA PHE A 70 5.32 3.49 13.00
C PHE A 70 3.84 3.47 12.57
N ARG A 71 2.96 2.85 13.36
CA ARG A 71 1.51 2.76 13.06
C ARG A 71 0.82 4.12 13.06
N GLN A 72 1.22 5.02 13.96
CA GLN A 72 0.72 6.40 13.96
C GLN A 72 1.19 7.16 12.71
N GLY A 73 2.46 7.00 12.32
CA GLY A 73 3.00 7.56 11.08
C GLY A 73 2.31 7.01 9.82
N GLU A 74 2.12 5.69 9.76
CA GLU A 74 1.41 4.98 8.69
C GLU A 74 -0.01 5.54 8.50
N ALA A 75 -0.76 5.71 9.59
CA ALA A 75 -2.11 6.28 9.54
C ALA A 75 -2.13 7.71 8.99
N LYS A 76 -1.19 8.58 9.43
CA LYS A 76 -1.08 9.97 8.95
C LYS A 76 -0.74 10.04 7.46
N VAL A 77 0.21 9.21 7.00
CA VAL A 77 0.62 9.16 5.60
C VAL A 77 -0.52 8.67 4.72
N ILE A 78 -1.20 7.58 5.11
CA ILE A 78 -2.36 7.07 4.36
C ILE A 78 -3.46 8.14 4.30
N ALA A 79 -3.76 8.82 5.41
CA ALA A 79 -4.78 9.86 5.41
C ALA A 79 -4.48 11.00 4.44
N ARG A 80 -3.23 11.47 4.41
CA ARG A 80 -2.78 12.50 3.45
C ARG A 80 -2.93 12.03 2.01
N LEU A 81 -2.57 10.78 1.72
CA LEU A 81 -2.65 10.21 0.37
C LEU A 81 -4.11 10.05 -0.09
N LEU A 82 -5.02 9.67 0.81
CA LEU A 82 -6.45 9.52 0.51
C LEU A 82 -7.20 10.84 0.35
N ALA A 83 -6.67 11.94 0.89
CA ALA A 83 -7.24 13.29 0.73
C ALA A 83 -6.87 13.96 -0.60
N GLY A 84 -5.91 13.41 -1.34
CA GLY A 84 -5.44 13.96 -2.61
C GLY A 84 -6.26 13.51 -3.82
N ALA A 85 -5.71 13.76 -5.02
CA ALA A 85 -6.28 13.24 -6.26
C ALA A 85 -6.31 11.69 -6.28
N PRO A 86 -7.19 11.06 -7.07
CA PRO A 86 -7.25 9.60 -7.19
C PRO A 86 -5.90 8.99 -7.57
N ILE A 87 -5.50 7.97 -6.81
CA ILE A 87 -4.26 7.22 -7.00
C ILE A 87 -4.51 5.72 -6.81
N VAL A 88 -3.57 4.89 -7.25
CA VAL A 88 -3.47 3.50 -6.80
C VAL A 88 -2.46 3.42 -5.65
N LEU A 89 -2.94 3.06 -4.46
CA LEU A 89 -2.15 2.96 -3.23
C LEU A 89 -1.94 1.49 -2.85
N ALA A 90 -0.69 1.04 -2.78
CA ALA A 90 -0.33 -0.22 -2.12
C ALA A 90 -0.04 0.02 -0.63
N THR A 91 -0.73 -0.67 0.27
CA THR A 91 -0.52 -0.52 1.71
C THR A 91 0.56 -1.46 2.27
N GLY A 92 1.02 -1.19 3.50
CA GLY A 92 1.71 -2.19 4.31
C GLY A 92 0.80 -3.38 4.66
N GLY A 93 1.38 -4.52 5.02
CA GLY A 93 0.61 -5.73 5.37
C GLY A 93 -0.26 -5.58 6.62
N GLY A 94 0.15 -4.70 7.53
CA GLY A 94 -0.58 -4.40 8.76
C GLY A 94 -1.45 -3.14 8.70
N ALA A 95 -1.57 -2.46 7.55
CA ALA A 95 -2.25 -1.15 7.48
C ALA A 95 -3.71 -1.20 7.96
N LEU A 96 -4.38 -2.34 7.76
CA LEU A 96 -5.76 -2.54 8.22
C LEU A 96 -5.87 -2.95 9.69
N THR A 97 -4.80 -3.04 10.49
CA THR A 97 -4.94 -3.31 11.93
C THR A 97 -5.46 -2.07 12.68
N ASN A 98 -5.15 -0.87 12.19
CA ASN A 98 -5.65 0.39 12.70
C ASN A 98 -7.11 0.65 12.25
N ALA A 99 -8.03 0.79 13.22
CA ALA A 99 -9.45 0.99 12.96
C ALA A 99 -9.77 2.30 12.22
N ALA A 100 -9.05 3.38 12.53
CA ALA A 100 -9.23 4.67 11.86
C ALA A 100 -8.78 4.59 10.38
N THR A 101 -7.66 3.90 10.11
CA THR A 101 -7.22 3.65 8.73
C THR A 101 -8.25 2.84 7.95
N ARG A 102 -8.83 1.78 8.55
CA ARG A 102 -9.91 1.00 7.91
C ARG A 102 -11.13 1.86 7.60
N ALA A 103 -11.58 2.68 8.54
CA ALA A 103 -12.74 3.55 8.36
C ALA A 103 -12.49 4.58 7.26
N LEU A 104 -11.30 5.19 7.24
CA LEU A 104 -10.94 6.19 6.23
C LEU A 104 -10.84 5.60 4.83
N ILE A 105 -10.27 4.40 4.67
CA ILE A 105 -10.22 3.71 3.38
C ILE A 105 -11.65 3.41 2.89
N ARG A 106 -12.54 2.99 3.78
CA ARG A 106 -13.96 2.73 3.44
C ARG A 106 -14.68 4.00 2.98
N ASP A 107 -14.42 5.13 3.62
CA ASP A 107 -15.06 6.41 3.31
C ASP A 107 -14.51 7.04 2.03
N LYS A 108 -13.19 7.03 1.85
CA LYS A 108 -12.51 7.79 0.79
C LYS A 108 -12.09 6.98 -0.42
N GLY A 109 -12.09 5.65 -0.38
CA GLY A 109 -11.49 4.84 -1.44
C GLY A 109 -12.23 3.55 -1.77
N VAL A 110 -11.73 2.87 -2.80
CA VAL A 110 -12.11 1.50 -3.13
C VAL A 110 -11.00 0.57 -2.67
N SER A 111 -11.28 -0.27 -1.68
CA SER A 111 -10.31 -1.28 -1.25
C SER A 111 -10.40 -2.57 -2.09
N ILE A 112 -9.25 -3.08 -2.54
CA ILE A 112 -9.14 -4.35 -3.28
C ILE A 112 -8.22 -5.26 -2.47
N TRP A 113 -8.75 -6.38 -2.00
CA TRP A 113 -7.96 -7.37 -1.28
C TRP A 113 -7.27 -8.33 -2.24
N LEU A 114 -5.94 -8.29 -2.26
CA LEU A 114 -5.14 -9.28 -2.96
C LEU A 114 -4.89 -10.47 -2.05
N ARG A 115 -5.64 -11.55 -2.30
CA ARG A 115 -5.54 -12.81 -1.56
C ARG A 115 -4.50 -13.74 -2.19
N ALA A 116 -3.69 -14.36 -1.34
CA ALA A 116 -2.85 -15.50 -1.71
C ALA A 116 -2.82 -16.47 -0.53
N ASP A 117 -2.53 -17.75 -0.79
CA ASP A 117 -2.32 -18.76 0.26
C ASP A 117 -1.05 -18.47 1.08
N VAL A 118 -1.03 -18.95 2.33
CA VAL A 118 0.07 -18.70 3.28
C VAL A 118 1.42 -19.14 2.72
N ASP A 119 1.50 -20.31 2.07
CA ASP A 119 2.75 -20.81 1.51
C ASP A 119 3.30 -19.91 0.41
N THR A 120 2.42 -19.36 -0.43
CA THR A 120 2.77 -18.34 -1.43
C THR A 120 3.22 -17.03 -0.79
N LEU A 121 2.55 -16.59 0.26
CA LEU A 121 2.93 -15.37 0.99
C LEU A 121 4.32 -15.53 1.59
N VAL A 122 4.57 -16.60 2.35
CA VAL A 122 5.86 -16.91 2.99
C VAL A 122 6.97 -17.02 1.94
N ARG A 123 6.79 -17.84 0.89
CA ARG A 123 7.77 -18.04 -0.19
C ARG A 123 8.17 -16.74 -0.90
N ARG A 124 7.25 -15.78 -1.01
CA ARG A 124 7.51 -14.47 -1.65
C ARG A 124 8.09 -13.46 -0.67
N ALA A 125 7.64 -13.48 0.59
CA ALA A 125 8.08 -12.60 1.66
C ALA A 125 9.56 -12.81 2.01
N THR A 126 10.01 -14.07 2.10
CA THR A 126 11.38 -14.42 2.50
C THR A 126 12.45 -14.04 1.47
N ARG A 127 12.07 -13.75 0.22
CA ARG A 127 12.98 -13.31 -0.84
C ARG A 127 13.47 -11.85 -0.66
N ARG A 128 12.89 -11.08 0.28
CA ARG A 128 13.31 -9.71 0.58
C ARG A 128 13.57 -9.50 2.07
N PRO A 129 14.83 -9.30 2.52
CA PRO A 129 15.19 -9.22 3.93
C PRO A 129 14.90 -7.86 4.61
N THR A 130 14.18 -6.94 3.97
CA THR A 130 14.06 -5.54 4.42
C THR A 130 12.98 -5.29 5.48
N ARG A 131 12.47 -6.31 6.18
CA ARG A 131 11.33 -6.14 7.11
C ARG A 131 11.55 -6.70 8.51
N PRO A 132 11.49 -5.86 9.57
CA PRO A 132 11.79 -6.23 10.96
C PRO A 132 10.90 -7.34 11.52
N LEU A 133 9.60 -7.32 11.18
CA LEU A 133 8.61 -8.24 11.75
C LEU A 133 8.80 -9.71 11.35
N LEU A 134 9.67 -10.01 10.39
CA LEU A 134 10.02 -11.39 10.00
C LEU A 134 11.43 -11.82 10.44
N LYS A 135 12.21 -10.93 11.08
CA LYS A 135 13.59 -11.25 11.44
C LYS A 135 13.69 -12.19 12.66
N ASN A 136 12.70 -12.18 13.55
CA ASN A 136 12.81 -12.80 14.88
C ASN A 136 11.69 -13.82 15.22
N GLY A 137 11.00 -14.42 14.24
CA GLY A 137 9.88 -15.33 14.52
C GLY A 137 9.60 -16.37 13.43
N ASP A 138 8.65 -17.27 13.70
CA ASP A 138 8.10 -18.18 12.67
C ASP A 138 7.38 -17.33 11.60
N PRO A 139 7.76 -17.42 10.32
CA PRO A 139 7.09 -16.68 9.25
C PRO A 139 5.64 -17.15 8.99
N ARG A 140 5.16 -18.22 9.64
CA ARG A 140 3.80 -18.76 9.55
C ARG A 140 2.88 -18.31 10.68
#